data_AF-A0A7S1JJM3-F1
#
_entry.id   AF-A0A7S1JJM3-F1
#
_cell.length_a   1.000
_cell.length_b   1.000
_cell.length_c   1.000
_cell.angle_alpha   90.00
_cell.angle_beta   90.00
_cell.angle_gamma   90.00
#
_symmetry.space_group_name_H-M   'P 1'
#
loop_
_entity.id
_entity.type
_entity.pdbx_description
1 polymer ?
#
loop_
_entity_poly.entity_id
_entity_poly.type
_entity_poly.pdbx_seq_one_letter_code
_entity_poly.pdbx_strand_id
1 'polypeptide(L)'
;GRLADLIRRAESVVVHTGAGISTTCGIADFRGPSGVWTLQKKGVELGAETHKVRFGDEERDAVDFEKAIPSYGHQFICDLWRAGRLRYLITQNVDSLHARTGLPIDV
;
A
#
# COMPACT_ATOMS: atom_id res chain seq x y z
N GLY A 1 -1.30 22.79 2.62
CA GLY A 1 -1.74 21.99 3.76
C GLY A 1 -0.50 21.46 4.45
N ARG A 2 -0.46 21.44 5.79
CA ARG A 2 0.78 21.29 6.58
C ARG A 2 1.70 20.15 6.12
N LEU A 3 1.16 18.95 5.88
CA LEU A 3 1.94 17.81 5.40
C LEU A 3 2.61 18.08 4.04
N ALA A 4 1.87 18.64 3.08
CA ALA A 4 2.41 18.96 1.76
C ALA A 4 3.53 19.99 1.85
N ASP A 5 3.43 20.95 2.77
CA ASP A 5 4.45 21.98 2.98
C ASP A 5 5.72 21.41 3.63
N LEU A 6 5.57 20.49 4.58
CA LEU A 6 6.70 19.73 5.14
C LEU A 6 7.39 18.90 4.07
N ILE A 7 6.60 18.20 3.24
CA ILE A 7 7.15 17.43 2.13
C ILE A 7 7.91 18.35 1.20
N ARG A 8 7.36 19.49 0.73
CA ARG A 8 8.05 20.40 -0.22
C ARG A 8 9.36 20.98 0.31
N ARG A 9 9.45 21.25 1.62
CA ARG A 9 10.64 21.85 2.25
C ARG A 9 11.73 20.84 2.60
N ALA A 10 11.41 19.56 2.65
CA ALA A 10 12.39 18.53 2.96
C ALA A 10 13.46 18.42 1.86
N GLU A 11 14.73 18.42 2.26
CA GLU A 11 15.86 18.17 1.36
C GLU A 11 15.98 16.68 0.99
N SER A 12 15.49 15.80 1.86
CA SER A 12 15.54 14.34 1.68
C SER A 12 14.30 13.70 2.30
N VAL A 13 13.53 12.96 1.51
CA VAL A 13 12.35 12.22 1.99
C VAL A 13 12.67 10.73 2.08
N VAL A 14 12.38 10.12 3.23
CA VAL A 14 12.38 8.67 3.39
C VAL A 14 10.93 8.22 3.60
N VAL A 15 10.51 7.17 2.91
CA VAL A 15 9.16 6.63 3.03
C VAL A 15 9.24 5.22 3.62
N HIS A 16 8.39 4.94 4.61
CA HIS A 16 8.20 3.60 5.16
C HIS A 16 6.76 3.14 4.91
N THR A 17 6.59 1.96 4.32
CA THR A 17 5.26 1.42 4.01
C THR A 17 5.05 0.00 4.55
N GLY A 18 3.80 -0.29 4.91
CA GLY A 18 3.30 -1.62 5.20
C GLY A 18 1.99 -1.88 4.46
N ALA A 19 1.33 -3.01 4.76
CA ALA A 19 0.20 -3.52 3.95
C ALA A 19 -0.96 -2.54 3.76
N GLY A 20 -1.12 -1.58 4.68
CA GLY A 20 -2.17 -0.55 4.61
C GLY A 20 -2.15 0.30 3.33
N ILE A 21 -0.98 0.52 2.70
CA ILE A 21 -0.93 1.28 1.44
C ILE A 21 -1.58 0.51 0.27
N SER A 22 -1.62 -0.82 0.38
CA SER A 22 -2.16 -1.75 -0.63
C SER A 22 -3.62 -2.11 -0.37
N THR A 23 -4.22 -1.69 0.74
CA THR A 23 -5.62 -2.00 1.08
C THR A 23 -6.61 -1.46 0.05
N THR A 24 -6.37 -0.23 -0.45
CA THR A 24 -7.17 0.35 -1.55
C THR A 24 -7.02 -0.38 -2.88
N CYS A 25 -5.99 -1.22 -3.02
CA CYS A 25 -5.71 -2.00 -4.21
C CYS A 25 -6.41 -3.37 -4.19
N GLY A 26 -7.21 -3.66 -3.16
CA GLY A 26 -7.89 -4.95 -2.97
C GLY A 26 -7.01 -6.01 -2.28
N ILE A 27 -5.87 -5.63 -1.72
CA ILE A 27 -5.03 -6.53 -0.93
C ILE A 27 -5.37 -6.35 0.55
N ALA A 28 -5.80 -7.41 1.23
CA ALA A 28 -6.10 -7.32 2.65
C ALA A 28 -4.86 -6.94 3.46
N ASP A 29 -5.04 -6.02 4.43
CA ASP A 29 -4.01 -5.80 5.43
C ASP A 29 -4.00 -6.93 6.48
N PHE A 30 -3.16 -6.80 7.50
CA PHE A 30 -3.07 -7.81 8.54
C PHE A 30 -4.04 -7.59 9.70
N ARG A 31 -4.33 -6.34 10.07
CA ARG A 31 -4.98 -6.00 11.36
C ARG A 31 -6.13 -4.99 11.26
N GLY A 32 -6.47 -4.51 10.07
CA GLY A 32 -7.62 -3.65 9.87
C GLY A 32 -8.95 -4.38 10.07
N PRO A 33 -10.09 -3.71 9.80
CA PRO A 33 -11.42 -4.30 9.96
C PRO A 33 -11.61 -5.61 9.17
N SER A 34 -11.02 -5.66 7.97
CA SER A 34 -10.98 -6.83 7.09
C SER A 34 -9.61 -7.54 7.09
N GLY A 35 -8.75 -7.26 8.08
CA GLY A 35 -7.39 -7.78 8.09
C GLY A 35 -7.33 -9.29 8.31
N VAL A 36 -6.34 -9.95 7.70
CA VAL A 36 -6.17 -11.42 7.77
C VAL A 36 -6.18 -11.92 9.21
N TRP A 37 -5.39 -11.31 10.10
CA TRP A 37 -5.33 -11.73 11.51
C TRP A 37 -6.55 -11.31 12.31
N THR A 38 -7.24 -10.23 11.92
CA THR A 38 -8.51 -9.82 12.52
C THR A 38 -9.60 -10.86 12.27
N LEU A 39 -9.70 -11.34 11.03
CA LEU A 39 -10.70 -12.33 10.62
C LEU A 39 -10.38 -13.73 11.15
N GLN A 40 -9.10 -14.15 11.12
CA GLN A 40 -8.68 -15.40 11.75
C GLN A 40 -8.98 -15.44 13.26
N LYS A 41 -8.74 -14.34 13.98
CA LYS A 41 -9.12 -14.24 15.41
C LYS A 41 -10.62 -14.36 15.65
N LYS A 42 -11.46 -14.07 14.65
CA LYS A 42 -12.92 -14.24 14.69
C LYS A 42 -13.37 -15.62 14.21
N GLY A 43 -12.43 -16.52 13.87
CA GLY A 43 -12.74 -17.86 13.35
C GLY A 43 -13.23 -17.86 11.90
N VAL A 44 -12.98 -16.79 11.13
CA VAL A 44 -13.33 -16.73 9.72
C VAL A 44 -12.24 -17.42 8.90
N GLU A 45 -12.63 -18.43 8.13
CA GLU A 45 -11.76 -19.09 7.15
C GLU A 45 -11.58 -18.18 5.93
N LEU A 46 -10.32 -17.95 5.53
CA LEU A 46 -9.98 -17.01 4.48
C LEU A 46 -9.54 -17.75 3.21
N GLY A 47 -10.20 -17.45 2.10
CA GLY A 47 -9.75 -17.73 0.74
C GLY A 47 -9.90 -16.48 -0.13
N ALA A 48 -9.11 -16.38 -1.21
CA ALA A 48 -9.16 -15.21 -2.10
C ALA A 48 -10.58 -14.92 -2.63
N GLU A 49 -11.35 -15.96 -2.91
CA GLU A 49 -12.73 -15.90 -3.41
C GLU A 49 -13.77 -15.44 -2.36
N THR A 50 -13.47 -15.59 -1.06
CA THR A 50 -14.41 -15.30 0.05
C THR A 50 -14.02 -14.07 0.86
N HIS A 51 -12.78 -13.61 0.73
CA HIS A 51 -12.26 -12.50 1.53
C HIS A 51 -12.68 -11.16 0.90
N LYS A 52 -13.49 -10.38 1.63
CA LYS A 52 -13.79 -8.98 1.28
C LYS A 52 -12.81 -8.01 1.95
N VAL A 53 -12.24 -7.10 1.18
CA VAL A 53 -11.39 -6.00 1.66
C VAL A 53 -12.22 -4.73 1.79
N ARG A 54 -12.17 -4.10 2.97
CA ARG A 54 -12.84 -2.83 3.26
C ARG A 54 -11.84 -1.69 3.34
N PHE A 55 -12.15 -0.58 2.67
CA PHE A 55 -11.43 0.69 2.81
C PHE A 55 -12.43 1.84 2.90
N GLY A 56 -12.48 2.50 4.07
CA GLY A 56 -13.56 3.44 4.36
C GLY A 56 -14.92 2.74 4.35
N ASP A 57 -15.86 3.29 3.58
CA ASP A 57 -17.20 2.73 3.38
C ASP A 57 -17.29 1.76 2.18
N GLU A 58 -16.20 1.61 1.41
CA GLU A 58 -16.16 0.71 0.27
C GLU A 58 -15.74 -0.70 0.68
N GLU A 59 -16.43 -1.70 0.13
CA GLU A 59 -16.10 -3.11 0.27
C GLU A 59 -16.01 -3.76 -1.11
N ARG A 60 -14.97 -4.56 -1.34
CA ARG A 60 -14.69 -5.24 -2.61
C ARG A 60 -14.06 -6.60 -2.36
N ASP A 61 -14.08 -7.46 -3.36
CA ASP A 61 -13.36 -8.73 -3.30
C ASP A 61 -11.85 -8.51 -3.14
N ALA A 62 -11.23 -9.35 -2.31
CA ALA A 62 -9.78 -9.45 -2.28
C ALA A 62 -9.29 -9.91 -3.65
N VAL A 63 -8.12 -9.38 -4.05
CA VAL A 63 -7.49 -9.76 -5.30
C VAL A 63 -6.09 -10.29 -5.03
N ASP A 64 -5.66 -11.19 -5.90
CA ASP A 64 -4.27 -11.66 -5.93
C ASP A 64 -3.32 -10.50 -6.27
N PHE A 65 -2.06 -10.61 -5.86
CA PHE A 65 -1.05 -9.56 -6.07
C PHE A 65 -0.88 -9.22 -7.56
N GLU A 66 -1.01 -10.20 -8.45
CA GLU A 66 -0.91 -10.06 -9.89
C GLU A 66 -2.04 -9.17 -10.47
N LYS A 67 -3.23 -9.23 -9.86
CA LYS A 67 -4.42 -8.50 -10.32
C LYS A 67 -4.54 -7.10 -9.70
N ALA A 68 -3.95 -6.90 -8.52
CA ALA A 68 -3.95 -5.59 -7.84
C ALA A 68 -3.31 -4.52 -8.74
N ILE A 69 -3.80 -3.27 -8.68
CA ILE A 69 -3.23 -2.13 -9.44
C ILE A 69 -2.68 -1.11 -8.43
N PRO A 70 -1.46 -0.56 -8.64
CA PRO A 70 -0.91 0.45 -7.74
C PRO A 70 -1.85 1.63 -7.52
N SER A 71 -2.05 2.02 -6.26
CA SER A 71 -2.89 3.17 -5.90
C SER A 71 -2.17 4.51 -6.11
N TYR A 72 -2.91 5.62 -5.97
CA TYR A 72 -2.32 6.96 -5.93
C TYR A 72 -1.22 7.13 -4.89
N GLY A 73 -1.28 6.40 -3.76
CA GLY A 73 -0.22 6.42 -2.75
C GLY A 73 1.10 5.87 -3.29
N HIS A 74 1.06 4.76 -4.02
CA HIS A 74 2.23 4.19 -4.69
C HIS A 74 2.74 5.14 -5.77
N GLN A 75 1.82 5.69 -6.59
CA GLN A 75 2.18 6.59 -7.68
C GLN A 75 2.85 7.87 -7.16
N PHE A 76 2.35 8.42 -6.05
CA PHE A 76 2.94 9.59 -5.40
C PHE A 76 4.38 9.33 -4.94
N ILE A 77 4.67 8.14 -4.39
CA ILE A 77 6.04 7.78 -3.99
C ILE A 77 6.96 7.69 -5.20
N CYS A 78 6.48 7.11 -6.30
CA CYS A 78 7.20 7.11 -7.58
C CYS A 78 7.47 8.53 -8.09
N ASP A 79 6.50 9.44 -7.95
CA ASP A 79 6.66 10.83 -8.37
C ASP A 79 7.66 11.59 -7.47
N LEU A 80 7.76 11.26 -6.18
CA LEU A 80 8.83 11.77 -5.30
C LEU A 80 10.21 11.30 -5.77
N TRP A 81 10.35 10.05 -6.22
CA TRP A 81 11.58 9.55 -6.80
C TRP A 81 11.94 10.23 -8.12
N ARG A 82 10.97 10.34 -9.04
CA ARG A 82 11.17 11.06 -10.33
C ARG A 82 11.57 12.51 -10.14
N ALA A 83 11.08 13.16 -9.08
CA ALA A 83 11.46 14.52 -8.72
C ALA A 83 12.83 14.63 -8.02
N GLY A 84 13.55 13.51 -7.80
CA GLY A 84 14.84 13.48 -7.10
C GLY A 84 14.73 13.73 -5.60
N ARG A 85 13.56 13.50 -5.00
CA ARG A 85 13.25 13.86 -3.60
C ARG A 85 13.14 12.67 -2.66
N LEU A 86 12.85 11.49 -3.21
CA LEU A 86 12.86 10.24 -2.45
C LEU A 86 14.29 9.73 -2.32
N ARG A 87 14.75 9.59 -1.08
CA ARG A 87 16.07 9.05 -0.78
C ARG A 87 16.06 7.54 -0.55
N TYR A 88 15.05 7.03 0.14
CA TYR A 88 14.87 5.61 0.40
C TYR A 88 13.38 5.25 0.47
N LEU A 89 13.04 4.07 -0.04
CA LEU A 89 11.76 3.42 0.22
C LEU A 89 11.97 2.13 1.02
N ILE A 90 11.49 2.11 2.26
CA ILE A 90 11.55 0.93 3.12
C ILE A 90 10.16 0.31 3.18
N THR A 91 9.96 -0.83 2.52
CA THR A 91 8.66 -1.53 2.52
C THR A 91 8.73 -2.86 3.24
N GLN A 92 7.67 -3.19 3.97
CA GLN A 92 7.40 -4.54 4.48
C GLN A 92 6.56 -5.37 3.50
N ASN A 93 6.06 -4.75 2.43
CA ASN A 93 5.16 -5.40 1.48
C ASN A 93 5.94 -6.28 0.50
N VAL A 94 5.29 -7.37 0.09
CA VAL A 94 5.81 -8.35 -0.88
C VAL A 94 4.97 -8.41 -2.17
N ASP A 95 4.08 -7.43 -2.36
CA ASP A 95 3.10 -7.35 -3.47
C ASP A 95 3.66 -6.72 -4.76
N SER A 96 4.90 -6.20 -4.71
CA SER A 96 5.59 -5.52 -5.81
C SER A 96 4.88 -4.28 -6.36
N LEU A 97 3.86 -3.71 -5.68
CA LEU A 97 3.09 -2.59 -6.23
C LEU A 97 3.93 -1.33 -6.41
N HIS A 98 4.93 -1.08 -5.55
CA HIS A 98 5.88 0.02 -5.75
C HIS A 98 6.68 -0.13 -7.04
N ALA A 99 7.28 -1.29 -7.28
CA ALA A 99 8.05 -1.56 -8.49
C ALA A 99 7.19 -1.42 -9.76
N ARG A 100 5.92 -1.84 -9.69
CA ARG A 100 4.96 -1.75 -10.80
C ARG A 100 4.56 -0.32 -11.18
N THR A 101 4.90 0.68 -10.38
CA THR A 101 4.78 2.11 -10.78
C THR A 101 5.95 2.59 -11.68
N GLY A 102 6.96 1.74 -11.87
CA GLY A 102 8.24 2.10 -12.51
C GLY A 102 9.31 2.59 -11.53
N LEU A 103 9.08 2.50 -10.22
CA LEU A 103 10.10 2.76 -9.21
C LEU A 103 11.16 1.64 -9.25
N PRO A 104 12.48 1.96 -9.32
CA PRO A 104 13.52 0.94 -9.23
C PRO A 104 13.49 0.20 -7.89
N ILE A 105 13.94 -1.06 -7.90
CA ILE A 105 13.90 -1.95 -6.72
C ILE A 105 15.03 -1.62 -5.72
N ASP A 106 16.05 -0.89 -6.15
CA ASP A 106 17.24 -0.50 -5.39
C ASP A 106 17.20 0.96 -4.90
N VAL A 107 16.01 1.57 -4.82
CA VAL A 107 15.78 2.92 -4.25
C VAL A 107 15.85 2.96 -2.73
#